data_AF-A0A7H8MIC0-F1
#
_entry.id   AF-A0A7H8MIC0-F1
#
_cell.length_a   1.000
_cell.length_b   1.000
_cell.length_c   1.000
_cell.angle_alpha   90.00
_cell.angle_beta   90.00
_cell.angle_gamma   90.00
#
_symmetry.space_group_name_H-M   'P 1'
#
loop_
_entity.id
_entity.type
_entity.pdbx_description
1 polymer ?
#
loop_
_entity_poly.entity_id
_entity_poly.type
_entity_poly.pdbx_seq_one_letter_code
_entity_poly.pdbx_strand_id
1 'polypeptide(L)'
;MHRSMDEPTGPAELPGARSHPAASTEYADPGGDGTPPPDPAVLTALLHRYGWQRRGGAAGRYSRWSPPGTAAGASLLVPENTAFPDTEDLLAEALTALSRSAAPSARDILVSLAVPSDEVRWWREIPESAAGAAGASGWAETEELRSAARQILLAGALAARGRAGYHGARHRRKAQAALDGTLIGPAPGGRRLTAFVPVDSGRAVAVQLCHALHATREAVDYQRATGGMEAFDSAVAAGVSRELTEALVTLVRGTEGAGIDLRWAPAAGTPDGCPARPAPVEFSPGDLPALRSAGARYLREEPAVPVRITGAVVRLRRSGPRGAGIVRLRVLAGAEVAHVRVELDEEAYRIAGHAHLVGLPLRVEGRLERRGGFRRLTGASQVAPVQVDEAERDRLMKSLQENVDFFEEACAGEEPL
;
A
#
# COMPACT_ATOMS: atom_id res chain seq x y z
N MET A 1 51.27 -54.08 7.15
CA MET A 1 51.01 -55.37 6.48
C MET A 1 50.15 -56.22 7.39
N HIS A 2 48.85 -56.36 7.11
CA HIS A 2 48.08 -57.57 7.41
C HIS A 2 46.75 -57.55 6.64
N ARG A 3 46.58 -58.59 5.81
CA ARG A 3 45.36 -59.00 5.07
C ARG A 3 44.39 -59.65 6.07
N SER A 4 43.09 -59.35 6.01
CA SER A 4 41.99 -60.16 5.40
C SER A 4 41.88 -61.55 6.04
N MET A 5 40.73 -62.10 6.42
CA MET A 5 39.35 -62.03 5.92
C MET A 5 38.49 -62.81 6.94
N ASP A 6 37.24 -62.40 7.21
CA ASP A 6 36.03 -63.17 6.89
C ASP A 6 34.81 -62.68 7.69
N GLU A 7 33.86 -62.19 6.92
CA GLU A 7 32.43 -62.07 7.25
C GLU A 7 31.78 -63.43 6.91
N PRO A 8 30.64 -63.79 7.53
CA PRO A 8 29.41 -63.59 6.77
C PRO A 8 28.17 -63.19 7.60
N THR A 9 27.54 -62.12 7.13
CA THR A 9 26.13 -62.06 6.69
C THR A 9 25.04 -62.71 7.55
N GLY A 10 24.32 -61.87 8.30
CA GLY A 10 22.94 -62.09 8.75
C GLY A 10 22.15 -60.77 8.60
N PRO A 11 20.91 -60.78 8.07
CA PRO A 11 20.23 -59.57 7.63
C PRO A 11 19.80 -58.69 8.81
N ALA A 12 20.21 -57.42 8.75
CA ALA A 12 19.85 -56.39 9.71
C ALA A 12 18.35 -56.05 9.64
N GLU A 13 17.65 -56.31 10.73
CA GLU A 13 16.29 -55.88 11.00
C GLU A 13 16.20 -54.35 10.94
N LEU A 14 15.26 -53.87 10.12
CA LEU A 14 14.93 -52.46 9.98
C LEU A 14 14.30 -51.93 11.29
N PRO A 15 14.77 -50.81 11.85
CA PRO A 15 14.17 -50.23 13.04
C PRO A 15 12.88 -49.47 12.73
N GLY A 16 11.78 -49.96 13.32
CA GLY A 16 10.65 -49.15 13.80
C GLY A 16 9.80 -48.45 12.74
N ALA A 17 8.84 -49.19 12.17
CA ALA A 17 7.66 -48.58 11.55
C ALA A 17 6.92 -47.74 12.60
N ARG A 18 7.04 -46.41 12.49
CA ARG A 18 6.20 -45.47 13.24
C ARG A 18 4.77 -45.70 12.80
N SER A 19 3.93 -46.13 13.74
CA SER A 19 2.48 -46.21 13.59
C SER A 19 1.96 -44.82 13.21
N HIS A 20 1.59 -44.65 11.94
CA HIS A 20 0.81 -43.50 11.52
C HIS A 20 -0.55 -43.57 12.23
N PRO A 21 -1.01 -42.51 12.92
CA PRO A 21 -2.40 -42.46 13.33
C PRO A 21 -3.24 -42.49 12.05
N ALA A 22 -4.10 -43.49 11.94
CA ALA A 22 -5.10 -43.54 10.89
C ALA A 22 -5.93 -42.25 11.02
N ALA A 23 -5.71 -41.31 10.11
CA ALA A 23 -6.64 -40.22 9.89
C ALA A 23 -7.91 -40.88 9.37
N SER A 24 -8.84 -41.15 10.28
CA SER A 24 -10.25 -41.26 9.95
C SER A 24 -10.66 -39.91 9.38
N THR A 25 -10.50 -39.77 8.06
CA THR A 25 -11.09 -38.70 7.28
C THR A 25 -12.59 -38.93 7.29
N GLU A 26 -13.24 -38.56 8.38
CA GLU A 26 -14.65 -38.22 8.35
C GLU A 26 -14.78 -37.14 7.28
N TYR A 27 -15.51 -37.49 6.22
CA TYR A 27 -15.93 -36.56 5.20
C TYR A 27 -16.69 -35.42 5.88
N ALA A 28 -16.00 -34.30 6.12
CA ALA A 28 -16.63 -33.06 6.50
C ALA A 28 -17.54 -32.65 5.34
N ASP A 29 -18.84 -32.67 5.60
CA ASP A 29 -19.88 -32.10 4.77
C ASP A 29 -19.52 -30.64 4.43
N PRO A 30 -19.41 -30.23 3.15
CA PRO A 30 -19.07 -28.86 2.78
C PRO A 30 -20.27 -27.90 2.89
N GLY A 31 -21.36 -28.31 3.56
CA GLY A 31 -22.54 -27.49 3.80
C GLY A 31 -22.62 -27.04 5.26
N GLY A 32 -21.97 -25.93 5.61
CA GLY A 32 -22.17 -25.34 6.94
C GLY A 32 -21.01 -24.51 7.45
N ASP A 33 -20.40 -23.66 6.62
CA ASP A 33 -19.63 -22.57 7.20
C ASP A 33 -20.66 -21.55 7.70
N GLY A 34 -20.71 -21.32 9.01
CA GLY A 34 -21.72 -20.50 9.71
C GLY A 34 -21.67 -19.01 9.40
N THR A 35 -21.29 -18.64 8.18
CA THR A 35 -21.37 -17.29 7.66
C THR A 35 -22.84 -16.99 7.36
N PRO A 36 -23.45 -15.99 8.00
CA PRO A 36 -24.84 -15.64 7.72
C PRO A 36 -25.01 -15.29 6.24
N PRO A 37 -26.14 -15.65 5.62
CA PRO A 37 -26.39 -15.33 4.23
C PRO A 37 -26.28 -13.81 4.00
N PRO A 38 -25.75 -13.37 2.85
CA PRO A 38 -25.56 -11.96 2.59
C PRO A 38 -26.90 -11.22 2.52
N ASP A 39 -26.93 -9.98 3.01
CA ASP A 39 -28.11 -9.13 2.90
C ASP A 39 -28.54 -8.95 1.42
N PRO A 40 -29.78 -9.30 1.03
CA PRO A 40 -30.28 -9.13 -0.33
C PRO A 40 -30.17 -7.69 -0.87
N ALA A 41 -30.24 -6.69 0.02
CA ALA A 41 -30.07 -5.28 -0.36
C ALA A 41 -28.63 -4.99 -0.81
N VAL A 42 -27.64 -5.60 -0.15
CA VAL A 42 -26.22 -5.50 -0.52
C VAL A 42 -25.97 -6.16 -1.86
N LEU A 43 -26.49 -7.37 -2.07
CA LEU A 43 -26.38 -8.07 -3.36
C LEU A 43 -27.01 -7.24 -4.50
N THR A 44 -28.21 -6.70 -4.28
CA THR A 44 -28.90 -5.84 -5.26
C THR A 44 -28.10 -4.57 -5.58
N ALA A 45 -27.52 -3.92 -4.58
CA ALA A 45 -26.69 -2.74 -4.77
C ALA A 45 -25.42 -3.05 -5.59
N LEU A 46 -24.80 -4.21 -5.36
CA LEU A 46 -23.64 -4.67 -6.13
C LEU A 46 -24.02 -5.03 -7.57
N LEU A 47 -25.15 -5.73 -7.79
CA LEU A 47 -25.65 -6.03 -9.13
C LEU A 47 -25.83 -4.76 -9.97
N HIS A 48 -26.48 -3.74 -9.41
CA HIS A 48 -26.60 -2.42 -10.06
C HIS A 48 -25.24 -1.78 -10.36
N ARG A 49 -24.31 -1.79 -9.39
CA ARG A 49 -22.96 -1.21 -9.54
C ARG A 49 -22.19 -1.82 -10.71
N TYR A 50 -22.32 -3.12 -10.93
CA TYR A 50 -21.63 -3.83 -12.01
C TYR A 50 -22.48 -3.94 -13.29
N GLY A 51 -23.54 -3.15 -13.41
CA GLY A 51 -24.32 -3.03 -14.65
C GLY A 51 -25.29 -4.18 -14.93
N TRP A 52 -25.56 -5.04 -13.94
CA TRP A 52 -26.64 -6.02 -14.07
C TRP A 52 -27.98 -5.29 -14.17
N GLN A 53 -28.87 -5.83 -15.01
CA GLN A 53 -30.13 -5.19 -15.33
C GLN A 53 -31.29 -5.93 -14.66
N ARG A 54 -32.15 -5.20 -13.96
CA ARG A 54 -33.41 -5.73 -13.43
C ARG A 54 -34.41 -5.91 -14.59
N ARG A 55 -34.85 -7.14 -14.83
CA ARG A 55 -35.75 -7.53 -15.94
C ARG A 55 -37.21 -7.73 -15.50
N GLY A 56 -37.50 -7.55 -14.21
CA GLY A 56 -38.82 -7.74 -13.63
C GLY A 56 -38.71 -8.41 -12.26
N GLY A 57 -39.83 -8.92 -11.75
CA GLY A 57 -39.90 -9.56 -10.44
C GLY A 57 -41.33 -9.62 -9.92
N ALA A 58 -41.50 -10.32 -8.80
CA ALA A 58 -42.73 -10.27 -8.02
C ALA A 58 -42.47 -9.33 -6.83
N ALA A 59 -43.16 -8.19 -6.81
CA ALA A 59 -43.01 -7.17 -5.77
C ALA A 59 -43.23 -7.77 -4.37
N GLY A 60 -42.36 -7.43 -3.43
CA GLY A 60 -42.32 -7.97 -2.07
C GLY A 60 -41.78 -9.40 -1.97
N ARG A 61 -41.38 -10.04 -3.07
CA ARG A 61 -40.86 -11.42 -3.10
C ARG A 61 -39.45 -11.47 -3.66
N TYR A 62 -39.30 -11.31 -4.97
CA TYR A 62 -38.01 -11.44 -5.64
C TYR A 62 -37.93 -10.55 -6.89
N SER A 63 -36.69 -10.22 -7.26
CA SER A 63 -36.32 -9.49 -8.45
C SER A 63 -35.48 -10.35 -9.39
N ARG A 64 -35.70 -10.20 -10.69
CA ARG A 64 -34.99 -10.94 -11.75
C ARG A 64 -33.88 -10.09 -12.35
N TRP A 65 -32.67 -10.62 -12.41
CA TRP A 65 -31.49 -9.91 -12.92
C TRP A 65 -30.82 -10.64 -14.07
N SER A 66 -30.38 -9.89 -15.08
CA SER A 66 -29.58 -10.39 -16.20
C SER A 66 -28.19 -9.76 -16.21
N PRO A 67 -27.14 -10.52 -16.57
CA PRO A 67 -25.76 -10.00 -16.64
C PRO A 67 -25.63 -8.87 -17.67
N PRO A 68 -24.63 -7.98 -17.51
CA PRO A 68 -24.33 -6.95 -18.50
C PRO A 68 -23.80 -7.56 -19.81
N GLY A 69 -24.15 -6.93 -20.94
CA GLY A 69 -23.65 -7.30 -22.28
C GLY A 69 -24.47 -8.38 -22.98
N THR A 70 -23.89 -8.95 -24.04
CA THR A 70 -24.49 -10.04 -24.84
C THR A 70 -24.22 -11.42 -24.23
N ALA A 71 -23.60 -11.48 -23.05
CA ALA A 71 -23.37 -12.72 -22.33
C ALA A 71 -24.73 -13.38 -22.05
N ALA A 72 -25.07 -14.40 -22.84
CA ALA A 72 -26.16 -15.31 -22.54
C ALA A 72 -25.79 -16.00 -21.23
N GLY A 73 -26.38 -15.56 -20.12
CA GLY A 73 -26.05 -16.02 -18.79
C GLY A 73 -27.29 -16.20 -17.95
N ALA A 74 -27.20 -17.08 -16.96
CA ALA A 74 -28.27 -17.43 -16.05
C ALA A 74 -28.90 -16.17 -15.44
N SER A 75 -30.22 -16.07 -15.56
CA SER A 75 -31.02 -15.07 -14.87
C SER A 75 -30.94 -15.33 -13.36
N LEU A 76 -30.56 -14.34 -12.57
CA LEU A 76 -30.57 -14.45 -11.11
C LEU A 76 -31.95 -14.08 -10.57
N LEU A 77 -32.37 -14.77 -9.51
CA LEU A 77 -33.50 -14.38 -8.68
C LEU A 77 -32.93 -13.92 -7.34
N VAL A 78 -33.22 -12.68 -6.96
CA VAL A 78 -32.73 -12.09 -5.71
C VAL A 78 -33.93 -11.67 -4.88
N PRO A 79 -34.07 -12.14 -3.63
CA PRO A 79 -35.18 -11.76 -2.78
C PRO A 79 -35.18 -10.24 -2.52
N GLU A 80 -36.35 -9.61 -2.42
CA GLU A 80 -36.42 -8.16 -2.22
C GLU A 80 -36.16 -7.74 -0.76
N ASN A 81 -36.38 -8.64 0.19
CA ASN A 81 -36.16 -8.41 1.61
C ASN A 81 -35.89 -9.75 2.32
N THR A 82 -35.43 -9.67 3.58
CA THR A 82 -35.15 -10.82 4.43
C THR A 82 -36.39 -11.46 5.05
N ALA A 83 -37.57 -10.84 4.89
CA ALA A 83 -38.84 -11.32 5.46
C ALA A 83 -39.60 -12.29 4.53
N PHE A 84 -39.14 -12.47 3.29
CA PHE A 84 -39.76 -13.39 2.34
C PHE A 84 -39.42 -14.85 2.69
N PRO A 85 -40.40 -15.78 2.71
CA PRO A 85 -40.12 -17.21 2.80
C PRO A 85 -39.15 -17.64 1.70
N ASP A 86 -38.24 -18.58 1.97
CA ASP A 86 -37.24 -19.08 1.01
C ASP A 86 -36.13 -18.07 0.64
N THR A 87 -35.93 -17.00 1.42
CA THR A 87 -34.83 -16.05 1.21
C THR A 87 -33.46 -16.73 1.19
N GLU A 88 -33.20 -17.67 2.12
CA GLU A 88 -31.92 -18.39 2.19
C GLU A 88 -31.68 -19.23 0.95
N ASP A 89 -32.68 -19.97 0.48
CA ASP A 89 -32.60 -20.80 -0.72
C ASP A 89 -32.38 -19.95 -1.98
N LEU A 90 -33.13 -18.86 -2.16
CA LEU A 90 -32.97 -17.95 -3.29
C LEU A 90 -31.59 -17.29 -3.30
N LEU A 91 -31.06 -16.91 -2.14
CA LEU A 91 -29.70 -16.37 -2.04
C LEU A 91 -28.65 -17.44 -2.36
N ALA A 92 -28.79 -18.65 -1.85
CA ALA A 92 -27.88 -19.75 -2.14
C ALA A 92 -27.86 -20.10 -3.63
N GLU A 93 -29.02 -20.13 -4.28
CA GLU A 93 -29.14 -20.32 -5.73
C GLU A 93 -28.50 -19.15 -6.51
N ALA A 94 -28.75 -17.91 -6.10
CA ALA A 94 -28.17 -16.73 -6.74
C ALA A 94 -26.64 -16.71 -6.64
N LEU A 95 -26.08 -17.03 -5.47
CA LEU A 95 -24.62 -17.13 -5.27
C LEU A 95 -24.02 -18.28 -6.10
N THR A 96 -24.70 -19.43 -6.15
CA THR A 96 -24.30 -20.56 -7.01
C THR A 96 -24.29 -20.15 -8.48
N ALA A 97 -25.34 -19.46 -8.94
CA ALA A 97 -25.43 -18.98 -10.32
C ALA A 97 -24.38 -17.91 -10.64
N LEU A 98 -24.06 -17.01 -9.70
CA LEU A 98 -22.95 -16.06 -9.83
C LEU A 98 -21.60 -16.79 -9.96
N SER A 99 -21.35 -17.81 -9.14
CA SER A 99 -20.08 -18.56 -9.15
C SER A 99 -19.83 -19.28 -10.49
N ARG A 100 -20.91 -19.69 -11.17
CA ARG A 100 -20.88 -20.36 -12.48
C ARG A 100 -20.97 -19.39 -13.66
N SER A 101 -21.17 -18.11 -13.40
CA SER A 101 -21.32 -17.10 -14.45
C SER A 101 -19.99 -16.82 -15.15
N ALA A 102 -20.03 -16.75 -16.48
CA ALA A 102 -18.88 -16.35 -17.29
C ALA A 102 -18.66 -14.82 -17.28
N ALA A 103 -19.59 -14.04 -16.73
CA ALA A 103 -19.46 -12.58 -16.65
C ALA A 103 -18.33 -12.20 -15.67
N PRO A 104 -17.32 -11.41 -16.08
CA PRO A 104 -16.23 -11.00 -15.18
C PRO A 104 -16.73 -10.31 -13.90
N SER A 105 -17.81 -9.53 -14.02
CA SER A 105 -18.44 -8.84 -12.89
C SER A 105 -19.02 -9.76 -11.83
N ALA A 106 -19.34 -11.02 -12.15
CA ALA A 106 -19.85 -11.96 -11.17
C ALA A 106 -18.80 -12.28 -10.09
N ARG A 107 -17.52 -12.39 -10.49
CA ARG A 107 -16.42 -12.60 -9.55
C ARG A 107 -16.22 -11.40 -8.63
N ASP A 108 -16.27 -10.19 -9.18
CA ASP A 108 -16.12 -8.96 -8.41
C ASP A 108 -17.26 -8.80 -7.38
N ILE A 109 -18.50 -9.17 -7.76
CA ILE A 109 -19.64 -9.20 -6.83
C ILE A 109 -19.37 -10.19 -5.68
N LEU A 110 -18.93 -11.41 -5.99
CA LEU A 110 -18.65 -12.43 -4.98
C LEU A 110 -17.54 -12.00 -4.02
N VAL A 111 -16.48 -11.36 -4.54
CA VAL A 111 -15.40 -10.80 -3.71
C VAL A 111 -15.94 -9.72 -2.77
N SER A 112 -16.73 -8.77 -3.29
CA SER A 112 -17.34 -7.70 -2.49
C SER A 112 -18.37 -8.18 -1.46
N LEU A 113 -18.99 -9.34 -1.68
CA LEU A 113 -19.88 -9.98 -0.70
C LEU A 113 -19.11 -10.73 0.39
N ALA A 114 -18.04 -11.45 0.01
CA ALA A 114 -17.24 -12.22 0.94
C ALA A 114 -16.44 -11.32 1.90
N VAL A 115 -15.92 -10.20 1.39
CA VAL A 115 -15.20 -9.20 2.18
C VAL A 115 -15.78 -7.82 1.88
N PRO A 116 -16.64 -7.27 2.76
CA PRO A 116 -17.18 -5.92 2.60
C PRO A 116 -16.05 -4.91 2.38
N SER A 117 -15.99 -4.33 1.18
CA SER A 117 -14.86 -3.53 0.72
C SER A 117 -15.29 -2.27 0.00
N ASP A 118 -14.55 -1.19 0.22
CA ASP A 118 -14.59 -0.02 -0.64
C ASP A 118 -13.78 -0.31 -1.90
N GLU A 119 -14.32 0.04 -3.06
CA GLU A 119 -13.64 -0.19 -4.33
C GLU A 119 -12.93 1.08 -4.78
N VAL A 120 -11.66 0.94 -5.17
CA VAL A 120 -10.91 1.96 -5.88
C VAL A 120 -10.61 1.43 -7.28
N ARG A 121 -11.10 2.12 -8.29
CA ARG A 121 -11.02 1.72 -9.70
C ARG A 121 -10.14 2.71 -10.44
N TRP A 122 -9.16 2.22 -11.19
CA TRP A 122 -8.30 3.02 -12.06
C TRP A 122 -8.57 2.69 -13.50
N TRP A 123 -8.47 3.68 -14.38
CA TRP A 123 -8.38 3.45 -15.82
C TRP A 123 -7.36 4.35 -16.51
N ARG A 124 -6.81 3.85 -17.62
CA ARG A 124 -5.92 4.58 -18.53
C ARG A 124 -6.49 4.51 -19.95
N GLU A 125 -6.54 5.66 -20.61
CA GLU A 125 -6.86 5.82 -22.03
C GLU A 125 -5.54 5.79 -22.80
N ILE A 126 -5.33 4.71 -23.55
CA ILE A 126 -4.08 4.48 -24.28
C ILE A 126 -4.31 4.85 -25.75
N PRO A 127 -3.44 5.66 -26.39
CA PRO A 127 -3.56 6.03 -27.80
C PRO A 127 -3.74 4.81 -28.71
N GLU A 128 -4.60 4.92 -29.72
CA GLU A 128 -4.84 3.85 -30.70
C GLU A 128 -3.57 3.44 -31.46
N SER A 129 -2.65 4.39 -31.70
CA SER A 129 -1.36 4.12 -32.35
C SER A 129 -0.42 3.23 -31.53
N ALA A 130 -0.52 3.29 -30.20
CA ALA A 130 0.18 2.38 -29.28
C ALA A 130 -0.58 1.04 -29.13
N ALA A 131 -1.91 1.07 -29.18
CA ALA A 131 -2.75 -0.12 -29.12
C ALA A 131 -2.66 -1.00 -30.39
N GLY A 132 -2.43 -0.43 -31.56
CA GLY A 132 -2.37 -1.14 -32.84
C GLY A 132 -1.07 -1.92 -33.07
N ALA A 133 0.04 -1.53 -32.44
CA ALA A 133 1.30 -2.31 -32.47
C ALA A 133 1.30 -3.47 -31.45
N ALA A 134 0.43 -3.39 -30.44
CA ALA A 134 0.33 -4.32 -29.33
C ALA A 134 -1.09 -4.94 -29.31
N GLY A 135 -1.34 -5.92 -30.19
CA GLY A 135 -2.59 -6.70 -30.23
C GLY A 135 -2.95 -7.43 -28.92
N ALA A 136 -2.09 -7.33 -27.91
CA ALA A 136 -2.38 -7.47 -26.49
C ALA A 136 -1.69 -6.29 -25.79
N SER A 137 -2.31 -5.67 -24.78
CA SER A 137 -1.61 -4.69 -23.94
C SER A 137 -0.29 -5.29 -23.47
N GLY A 138 0.81 -4.58 -23.68
CA GLY A 138 2.09 -5.07 -23.24
C GLY A 138 2.07 -5.35 -21.73
N TRP A 139 2.89 -6.32 -21.35
CA TRP A 139 3.17 -6.61 -19.95
C TRP A 139 3.55 -5.34 -19.16
N ALA A 140 4.27 -4.42 -19.81
CA ALA A 140 4.69 -3.15 -19.24
C ALA A 140 3.52 -2.26 -18.82
N GLU A 141 2.49 -2.08 -19.64
CA GLU A 141 1.34 -1.22 -19.36
C GLU A 141 0.55 -1.75 -18.16
N THR A 142 0.43 -3.07 -18.06
CA THR A 142 -0.23 -3.73 -16.92
C THR A 142 0.57 -3.52 -15.63
N GLU A 143 1.89 -3.68 -15.68
CA GLU A 143 2.75 -3.47 -14.50
C GLU A 143 2.80 -2.01 -14.08
N GLU A 144 2.85 -1.06 -15.03
CA GLU A 144 2.74 0.36 -14.76
C GLU A 144 1.43 0.72 -14.06
N LEU A 145 0.29 0.22 -14.56
CA LEU A 145 -1.02 0.48 -13.93
C LEU A 145 -1.07 -0.09 -12.50
N ARG A 146 -0.58 -1.31 -12.30
CA ARG A 146 -0.50 -1.94 -10.96
C ARG A 146 0.41 -1.15 -10.02
N SER A 147 1.57 -0.73 -10.51
CA SER A 147 2.53 0.07 -9.75
C SER A 147 1.92 1.42 -9.34
N ALA A 148 1.30 2.13 -10.29
CA ALA A 148 0.63 3.40 -10.02
C ALA A 148 -0.50 3.25 -8.99
N ALA A 149 -1.37 2.25 -9.16
CA ALA A 149 -2.47 1.99 -8.22
C ALA A 149 -1.96 1.67 -6.80
N ARG A 150 -0.93 0.84 -6.69
CA ARG A 150 -0.28 0.51 -5.41
C ARG A 150 0.31 1.77 -4.75
N GLN A 151 0.97 2.63 -5.53
CA GLN A 151 1.53 3.88 -5.03
C GLN A 151 0.44 4.86 -4.57
N ILE A 152 -0.68 4.95 -5.27
CA ILE A 152 -1.84 5.79 -4.90
C ILE A 152 -2.45 5.31 -3.58
N LEU A 153 -2.69 4.00 -3.43
CA LEU A 153 -3.19 3.43 -2.17
C LEU A 153 -2.21 3.68 -1.02
N LEU A 154 -0.90 3.50 -1.25
CA LEU A 154 0.12 3.75 -0.25
C LEU A 154 0.15 5.23 0.17
N ALA A 155 0.01 6.17 -0.78
CA ALA A 155 -0.06 7.59 -0.48
C ALA A 155 -1.30 7.93 0.38
N GLY A 156 -2.46 7.35 0.06
CA GLY A 156 -3.66 7.47 0.89
C GLY A 156 -3.45 6.90 2.31
N ALA A 157 -2.79 5.75 2.42
CA ALA A 157 -2.51 5.13 3.72
C ALA A 157 -1.51 5.93 4.56
N LEU A 158 -0.53 6.58 3.92
CA LEU A 158 0.38 7.51 4.58
C LEU A 158 -0.36 8.76 5.10
N ALA A 159 -1.19 9.36 4.26
CA ALA A 159 -1.99 10.53 4.63
C ALA A 159 -2.98 10.24 5.77
N ALA A 160 -3.51 9.01 5.84
CA ALA A 160 -4.42 8.60 6.90
C ALA A 160 -3.72 8.48 8.27
N ARG A 161 -2.39 8.31 8.29
CA ARG A 161 -1.58 8.27 9.52
C ARG A 161 -1.17 9.65 10.01
N GLY A 162 -1.11 10.63 9.12
CA GLY A 162 -0.78 12.01 9.43
C GLY A 162 -0.69 12.80 8.14
N ARG A 163 -1.14 14.05 8.14
CA ARG A 163 -1.15 14.90 6.95
C ARG A 163 0.19 15.62 6.83
N ALA A 164 0.87 15.44 5.70
CA ALA A 164 2.12 16.12 5.40
C ALA A 164 2.30 16.21 3.88
N GLY A 165 2.89 17.30 3.40
CA GLY A 165 3.18 17.45 1.97
C GLY A 165 4.20 16.40 1.48
N TYR A 166 4.98 15.81 2.37
CA TYR A 166 5.93 14.74 2.04
C TYR A 166 6.08 13.79 3.22
N HIS A 167 6.00 12.48 3.00
CA HIS A 167 6.14 11.48 4.06
C HIS A 167 7.55 10.89 4.09
N GLY A 168 8.15 10.66 2.92
CA GLY A 168 9.40 9.94 2.77
C GLY A 168 9.27 8.52 3.30
N ALA A 169 10.14 8.16 4.23
CA ALA A 169 10.07 6.85 4.88
C ALA A 169 9.10 6.83 6.07
N ARG A 170 8.61 7.97 6.59
CA ARG A 170 7.72 8.03 7.76
C ARG A 170 6.45 7.22 7.54
N HIS A 171 6.06 6.45 8.55
CA HIS A 171 4.86 5.61 8.58
C HIS A 171 4.79 4.54 7.48
N ARG A 172 5.83 4.34 6.67
CA ARG A 172 5.77 3.49 5.48
C ARG A 172 5.43 2.04 5.81
N ARG A 173 6.03 1.48 6.86
CA ARG A 173 5.73 0.11 7.32
C ARG A 173 4.28 -0.04 7.77
N LYS A 174 3.79 0.92 8.55
CA LYS A 174 2.40 0.91 9.07
C LYS A 174 1.36 1.19 7.98
N ALA A 175 1.73 1.95 6.96
CA ALA A 175 0.90 2.22 5.80
C ALA A 175 0.83 0.98 4.89
N GLN A 176 1.96 0.29 4.70
CA GLN A 176 1.99 -0.98 3.96
C GLN A 176 1.13 -2.04 4.65
N ALA A 177 1.31 -2.22 5.97
CA ALA A 177 0.54 -3.18 6.75
C ALA A 177 -0.97 -2.91 6.73
N ALA A 178 -1.40 -1.65 6.62
CA ALA A 178 -2.80 -1.30 6.49
C ALA A 178 -3.41 -1.74 5.14
N LEU A 179 -2.57 -2.04 4.14
CA LEU A 179 -2.99 -2.47 2.81
C LEU A 179 -2.87 -3.99 2.61
N ASP A 180 -2.32 -4.74 3.56
CA ASP A 180 -2.05 -6.18 3.39
C ASP A 180 -3.32 -7.01 3.10
N GLY A 181 -4.49 -6.58 3.60
CA GLY A 181 -5.78 -7.20 3.31
C GLY A 181 -6.45 -6.74 2.00
N THR A 182 -5.85 -5.81 1.24
CA THR A 182 -6.45 -5.30 0.00
C THR A 182 -6.40 -6.35 -1.10
N LEU A 183 -7.57 -6.69 -1.66
CA LEU A 183 -7.65 -7.59 -2.80
C LEU A 183 -7.57 -6.80 -4.11
N ILE A 184 -6.93 -7.37 -5.14
CA ILE A 184 -6.78 -6.73 -6.45
C ILE A 184 -7.48 -7.60 -7.50
N GLY A 185 -8.44 -7.01 -8.20
CA GLY A 185 -9.14 -7.65 -9.31
C GLY A 185 -8.26 -7.82 -10.55
N PRO A 186 -8.72 -8.61 -11.54
CA PRO A 186 -8.00 -8.78 -12.79
C PRO A 186 -7.88 -7.45 -13.54
N ALA A 187 -6.77 -7.27 -14.28
CA ALA A 187 -6.46 -6.06 -15.04
C ALA A 187 -6.48 -6.32 -16.55
N PRO A 188 -7.64 -6.65 -17.15
CA PRO A 188 -7.70 -7.04 -18.54
C PRO A 188 -7.19 -5.89 -19.42
N GLY A 189 -6.18 -6.18 -20.24
CA GLY A 189 -5.66 -5.20 -21.18
C GLY A 189 -4.85 -4.06 -20.55
N GLY A 190 -4.44 -4.14 -19.28
CA GLY A 190 -3.65 -3.09 -18.61
C GLY A 190 -4.32 -1.70 -18.56
N ARG A 191 -5.62 -1.62 -18.87
CA ARG A 191 -6.38 -0.37 -19.01
C ARG A 191 -7.27 -0.08 -17.82
N ARG A 192 -7.64 -1.10 -17.06
CA ARG A 192 -8.52 -0.99 -15.89
C ARG A 192 -8.00 -1.89 -14.78
N LEU A 193 -8.11 -1.40 -13.55
CA LEU A 193 -7.77 -2.15 -12.35
C LEU A 193 -8.77 -1.79 -11.25
N THR A 194 -9.14 -2.75 -10.41
CA THR A 194 -9.96 -2.52 -9.22
C THR A 194 -9.25 -3.09 -8.01
N ALA A 195 -9.18 -2.31 -6.94
CA ALA A 195 -8.77 -2.78 -5.61
C ALA A 195 -9.99 -2.77 -4.70
N PHE A 196 -10.13 -3.82 -3.89
CA PHE A 196 -11.14 -3.99 -2.87
C PHE A 196 -10.45 -3.77 -1.53
N VAL A 197 -10.67 -2.61 -0.93
CA VAL A 197 -10.10 -2.18 0.34
C VAL A 197 -11.09 -2.58 1.45
N PRO A 198 -10.78 -3.58 2.30
CA PRO A 198 -11.70 -4.03 3.34
C PRO A 198 -12.09 -2.89 4.26
N VAL A 199 -13.38 -2.79 4.59
CA VAL A 199 -13.92 -1.71 5.41
C VAL A 199 -13.23 -1.68 6.79
N ASP A 200 -13.10 -2.84 7.43
CA ASP A 200 -12.61 -2.95 8.81
C ASP A 200 -11.18 -2.44 9.00
N SER A 201 -10.30 -2.68 8.02
CA SER A 201 -8.89 -2.30 8.10
C SER A 201 -8.55 -1.06 7.28
N GLY A 202 -9.32 -0.75 6.24
CA GLY A 202 -8.92 0.14 5.16
C GLY A 202 -9.89 1.29 4.86
N ARG A 203 -11.08 1.36 5.48
CA ARG A 203 -12.04 2.45 5.25
C ARG A 203 -11.44 3.84 5.47
N ALA A 204 -10.58 4.01 6.48
CA ALA A 204 -9.88 5.27 6.73
C ALA A 204 -8.94 5.67 5.57
N VAL A 205 -8.31 4.68 4.91
CA VAL A 205 -7.47 4.90 3.73
C VAL A 205 -8.33 5.36 2.55
N ALA A 206 -9.46 4.71 2.30
CA ALA A 206 -10.37 5.05 1.21
C ALA A 206 -10.96 6.46 1.38
N VAL A 207 -11.40 6.83 2.60
CA VAL A 207 -11.87 8.18 2.94
C VAL A 207 -10.79 9.22 2.71
N GLN A 208 -9.59 8.99 3.25
CA GLN A 208 -8.49 9.94 3.09
C GLN A 208 -8.08 10.11 1.63
N LEU A 209 -8.07 9.01 0.86
CA LEU A 209 -7.77 9.05 -0.56
C LEU A 209 -8.85 9.81 -1.34
N CYS A 210 -10.13 9.63 -1.01
CA CYS A 210 -11.23 10.39 -1.62
C CYS A 210 -11.00 11.90 -1.48
N HIS A 211 -10.70 12.38 -0.27
CA HIS A 211 -10.43 13.80 -0.03
C HIS A 211 -9.18 14.28 -0.76
N ALA A 212 -8.08 13.52 -0.70
CA ALA A 212 -6.82 13.91 -1.32
C ALA A 212 -6.94 14.00 -2.86
N LEU A 213 -7.67 13.08 -3.49
CA LEU A 213 -7.86 13.08 -4.94
C LEU A 213 -8.68 14.29 -5.41
N HIS A 214 -9.79 14.58 -4.75
CA HIS A 214 -10.62 15.75 -5.09
C HIS A 214 -9.86 17.06 -4.86
N ALA A 215 -9.15 17.18 -3.72
CA ALA A 215 -8.32 18.36 -3.45
C ALA A 215 -7.16 18.49 -4.46
N THR A 216 -6.59 17.39 -4.93
CA THR A 216 -5.57 17.42 -6.00
C THR A 216 -6.18 17.93 -7.30
N ARG A 217 -7.37 17.46 -7.69
CA ARG A 217 -8.05 17.91 -8.90
C ARG A 217 -8.35 19.40 -8.86
N GLU A 218 -8.94 19.87 -7.76
CA GLU A 218 -9.20 21.29 -7.52
C GLU A 218 -7.92 22.13 -7.58
N ALA A 219 -6.83 21.66 -6.97
CA ALA A 219 -5.55 22.36 -7.00
C ALA A 219 -4.93 22.44 -8.39
N VAL A 220 -5.06 21.39 -9.20
CA VAL A 220 -4.60 21.41 -10.60
C VAL A 220 -5.46 22.36 -11.44
N ASP A 221 -6.78 22.35 -11.26
CA ASP A 221 -7.69 23.24 -11.99
C ASP A 221 -7.43 24.71 -11.64
N TYR A 222 -7.20 25.00 -10.36
CA TYR A 222 -6.78 26.32 -9.90
C TYR A 222 -5.44 26.74 -10.52
N GLN A 223 -4.44 25.85 -10.55
CA GLN A 223 -3.13 26.13 -11.14
C GLN A 223 -3.26 26.42 -12.64
N ARG A 224 -4.12 25.70 -13.36
CA ARG A 224 -4.39 25.96 -14.78
C ARG A 224 -5.08 27.30 -15.01
N ALA A 225 -6.01 27.67 -14.14
CA ALA A 225 -6.77 28.91 -14.26
C ALA A 225 -5.95 30.16 -13.89
N THR A 226 -5.05 30.05 -12.91
CA THR A 226 -4.38 31.22 -12.29
C THR A 226 -2.85 31.21 -12.45
N GLY A 227 -2.24 30.06 -12.73
CA GLY A 227 -0.80 29.85 -12.63
C GLY A 227 -0.27 29.68 -11.19
N GLY A 228 -1.11 29.88 -10.17
CA GLY A 228 -0.76 29.84 -8.76
C GLY A 228 -0.66 28.42 -8.18
N MET A 229 0.09 28.28 -7.08
CA MET A 229 0.31 27.00 -6.38
C MET A 229 -0.35 26.96 -4.99
N GLU A 230 -1.05 28.02 -4.57
CA GLU A 230 -1.60 28.18 -3.22
C GLU A 230 -2.65 27.11 -2.89
N ALA A 231 -3.39 26.65 -3.91
CA ALA A 231 -4.34 25.55 -3.75
C ALA A 231 -3.64 24.23 -3.39
N PHE A 232 -2.43 23.97 -3.91
CA PHE A 232 -1.65 22.79 -3.52
C PHE A 232 -1.15 22.88 -2.08
N ASP A 233 -0.84 24.08 -1.58
CA ASP A 233 -0.40 24.26 -0.18
C ASP A 233 -1.56 23.95 0.77
N SER A 234 -2.76 24.43 0.45
CA SER A 234 -3.98 24.15 1.21
C SER A 234 -4.38 22.67 1.14
N ALA A 235 -4.17 22.03 -0.01
CA ALA A 235 -4.54 20.64 -0.26
C ALA A 235 -3.76 19.62 0.61
N VAL A 236 -2.62 20.01 1.20
CA VAL A 236 -1.91 19.17 2.19
C VAL A 236 -2.80 18.83 3.38
N ALA A 237 -3.67 19.75 3.80
CA ALA A 237 -4.64 19.50 4.88
C ALA A 237 -5.70 18.45 4.50
N ALA A 238 -5.93 18.22 3.20
CA ALA A 238 -6.77 17.15 2.67
C ALA A 238 -5.98 15.87 2.36
N GLY A 239 -4.68 15.83 2.66
CA GLY A 239 -3.81 14.66 2.48
C GLY A 239 -3.06 14.60 1.15
N VAL A 240 -3.03 15.69 0.38
CA VAL A 240 -2.18 15.76 -0.81
C VAL A 240 -0.71 15.79 -0.39
N SER A 241 0.07 14.94 -1.03
CA SER A 241 1.49 14.75 -0.73
C SER A 241 2.28 14.53 -2.01
N ARG A 242 3.60 14.63 -1.90
CA ARG A 242 4.53 14.29 -2.97
C ARG A 242 4.26 12.87 -3.45
N GLU A 243 4.13 11.91 -2.54
CA GLU A 243 3.88 10.51 -2.86
C GLU A 243 2.63 10.34 -3.73
N LEU A 244 1.56 11.08 -3.43
CA LEU A 244 0.34 11.08 -4.26
C LEU A 244 0.61 11.71 -5.63
N THR A 245 1.24 12.89 -5.69
CA THR A 245 1.53 13.55 -6.98
C THR A 245 2.44 12.73 -7.88
N GLU A 246 3.43 12.03 -7.32
CA GLU A 246 4.30 11.13 -8.07
C GLU A 246 3.53 9.91 -8.60
N ALA A 247 2.67 9.32 -7.76
CA ALA A 247 1.84 8.19 -8.16
C ALA A 247 0.86 8.57 -9.30
N LEU A 248 0.26 9.76 -9.24
CA LEU A 248 -0.58 10.31 -10.30
C LEU A 248 0.21 10.59 -11.59
N VAL A 249 1.44 11.11 -11.47
CA VAL A 249 2.33 11.27 -12.63
C VAL A 249 2.64 9.91 -13.29
N THR A 250 2.84 8.84 -12.49
CA THR A 250 3.02 7.48 -13.01
C THR A 250 1.76 6.98 -13.72
N LEU A 251 0.57 7.24 -13.16
CA LEU A 251 -0.70 6.84 -13.76
C LEU A 251 -0.96 7.50 -15.13
N VAL A 252 -0.67 8.81 -15.23
CA VAL A 252 -1.03 9.65 -16.39
C VAL A 252 0.02 9.62 -17.51
N ARG A 253 1.29 9.39 -17.20
CA ARG A 253 2.36 9.38 -18.21
C ARG A 253 2.05 8.35 -19.30
N GLY A 254 2.21 8.76 -20.57
CA GLY A 254 2.02 7.87 -21.72
C GLY A 254 0.56 7.55 -22.04
N THR A 255 -0.40 8.27 -21.46
CA THR A 255 -1.85 8.10 -21.70
C THR A 255 -2.43 9.36 -22.37
N GLU A 256 -3.63 9.26 -22.94
CA GLU A 256 -4.43 10.42 -23.37
C GLU A 256 -5.25 10.99 -22.20
N GLY A 257 -5.59 10.12 -21.25
CA GLY A 257 -6.29 10.43 -20.02
C GLY A 257 -6.19 9.26 -19.05
N ALA A 258 -6.34 9.54 -17.77
CA ALA A 258 -6.46 8.52 -16.75
C ALA A 258 -7.42 8.98 -15.66
N GLY A 259 -8.08 8.04 -14.99
CA GLY A 259 -9.01 8.40 -13.94
C GLY A 259 -9.11 7.38 -12.83
N ILE A 260 -9.73 7.83 -11.75
CA ILE A 260 -9.88 7.11 -10.49
C ILE A 260 -11.33 7.26 -10.02
N ASP A 261 -12.02 6.16 -9.74
CA ASP A 261 -13.39 6.11 -9.25
C ASP A 261 -13.43 5.35 -7.93
N LEU A 262 -14.06 5.94 -6.92
CA LEU A 262 -14.15 5.37 -5.59
C LEU A 262 -15.61 5.04 -5.27
N ARG A 263 -15.85 3.81 -4.79
CA ARG A 263 -17.19 3.31 -4.44
C ARG A 263 -17.20 2.75 -3.02
N TRP A 264 -18.04 3.32 -2.16
CA TRP A 264 -18.22 2.83 -0.79
C TRP A 264 -18.87 1.44 -0.76
N ALA A 265 -18.43 0.57 0.14
CA ALA A 265 -19.06 -0.73 0.37
C ALA A 265 -20.56 -0.54 0.70
N PRO A 266 -21.51 -1.16 -0.02
CA PRO A 266 -22.94 -0.99 0.26
C PRO A 266 -23.32 -1.43 1.69
N ALA A 267 -22.72 -2.51 2.17
CA ALA A 267 -22.97 -3.07 3.50
C ALA A 267 -22.60 -2.12 4.66
N ALA A 268 -21.61 -1.25 4.46
CA ALA A 268 -21.13 -0.33 5.49
C ALA A 268 -21.62 1.11 5.28
N GLY A 269 -22.37 1.38 4.21
CA GLY A 269 -22.89 2.70 3.91
C GLY A 269 -21.82 3.75 3.58
N THR A 270 -22.28 4.99 3.45
CA THR A 270 -21.44 6.16 3.14
C THR A 270 -20.73 6.65 4.40
N PRO A 271 -19.40 6.86 4.37
CA PRO A 271 -18.67 7.44 5.49
C PRO A 271 -19.07 8.91 5.73
N ASP A 272 -18.97 9.35 6.99
CA ASP A 272 -19.25 10.73 7.37
C ASP A 272 -18.39 11.74 6.60
N GLY A 273 -18.99 12.85 6.18
CA GLY A 273 -18.31 13.91 5.43
C GLY A 273 -17.94 13.55 3.99
N CYS A 274 -18.31 12.37 3.50
CA CYS A 274 -18.13 11.96 2.11
C CYS A 274 -19.45 12.03 1.33
N PRO A 275 -19.42 12.37 0.03
CA PRO A 275 -20.57 12.20 -0.83
C PRO A 275 -20.91 10.70 -0.97
N ALA A 276 -22.21 10.38 -1.03
CA ALA A 276 -22.69 9.00 -1.20
C ALA A 276 -22.16 8.35 -2.49
N ARG A 277 -21.94 9.17 -3.51
CA ARG A 277 -21.31 8.78 -4.77
C ARG A 277 -20.27 9.84 -5.14
N PRO A 278 -18.99 9.65 -4.74
CA PRO A 278 -17.91 10.53 -5.18
C PRO A 278 -17.87 10.61 -6.70
N ALA A 279 -17.58 11.81 -7.21
CA ALA A 279 -17.35 11.98 -8.64
C ALA A 279 -16.03 11.28 -9.02
N PRO A 280 -15.95 10.61 -10.18
CA PRO A 280 -14.67 10.12 -10.66
C PRO A 280 -13.70 11.28 -10.89
N VAL A 281 -12.44 11.09 -10.50
CA VAL A 281 -11.39 12.10 -10.65
C VAL A 281 -10.54 11.75 -11.86
N GLU A 282 -10.46 12.66 -12.82
CA GLU A 282 -9.75 12.47 -14.08
C GLU A 282 -8.55 13.40 -14.19
N PHE A 283 -7.50 12.91 -14.86
CA PHE A 283 -6.28 13.64 -15.15
C PHE A 283 -5.86 13.42 -16.60
N SER A 284 -5.31 14.46 -17.22
CA SER A 284 -4.78 14.42 -18.58
C SER A 284 -3.29 14.76 -18.60
N PRO A 285 -2.56 14.48 -19.70
CA PRO A 285 -1.14 14.85 -19.82
C PRO A 285 -0.84 16.33 -19.54
N GLY A 286 -1.80 17.22 -19.78
CA GLY A 286 -1.69 18.65 -19.44
C GLY A 286 -1.59 18.93 -17.93
N ASP A 287 -1.94 17.99 -17.06
CA ASP A 287 -1.81 18.11 -15.59
C ASP A 287 -0.40 17.82 -15.09
N LEU A 288 0.41 17.10 -15.88
CA LEU A 288 1.73 16.63 -15.46
C LEU A 288 2.68 17.74 -15.00
N PRO A 289 2.75 18.93 -15.63
CA PRO A 289 3.61 20.01 -15.16
C PRO A 289 3.21 20.51 -13.76
N ALA A 290 1.91 20.63 -13.49
CA ALA A 290 1.39 21.07 -12.19
C ALA A 290 1.71 20.05 -11.10
N LEU A 291 1.43 18.76 -11.35
CA LEU A 291 1.71 17.66 -10.42
C LEU A 291 3.20 17.55 -10.08
N ARG A 292 4.09 17.65 -11.08
CA ARG A 292 5.54 17.63 -10.85
C ARG A 292 6.02 18.84 -10.05
N SER A 293 5.47 20.02 -10.33
CA SER A 293 5.80 21.25 -9.61
C SER A 293 5.36 21.18 -8.15
N ALA A 294 4.17 20.65 -7.88
CA ALA A 294 3.66 20.39 -6.53
C ALA A 294 4.56 19.40 -5.78
N GLY A 295 4.89 18.25 -6.37
CA GLY A 295 5.79 17.27 -5.75
C GLY A 295 7.18 17.84 -5.42
N ALA A 296 7.75 18.65 -6.31
CA ALA A 296 9.01 19.35 -6.06
C ALA A 296 8.89 20.40 -4.95
N ARG A 297 7.77 21.13 -4.90
CA ARG A 297 7.47 22.13 -3.86
C ARG A 297 7.34 21.47 -2.49
N TYR A 298 6.53 20.43 -2.35
CA TYR A 298 6.37 19.70 -1.10
C TYR A 298 7.67 19.12 -0.56
N LEU A 299 8.57 18.67 -1.44
CA LEU A 299 9.90 18.24 -1.03
C LEU A 299 10.76 19.40 -0.51
N ARG A 300 10.72 20.56 -1.18
CA ARG A 300 11.53 21.73 -0.81
C ARG A 300 11.05 22.34 0.51
N GLU A 301 9.76 22.32 0.75
CA GLU A 301 9.09 22.91 1.92
C GLU A 301 8.91 21.91 3.07
N GLU A 302 9.57 20.75 3.02
CA GLU A 302 9.51 19.76 4.10
C GLU A 302 9.89 20.41 5.45
N PRO A 303 8.97 20.44 6.43
CA PRO A 303 9.21 21.14 7.68
C PRO A 303 10.25 20.41 8.54
N ALA A 304 11.03 21.17 9.30
CA ALA A 304 11.97 20.62 10.28
C ALA A 304 11.21 20.06 11.51
N VAL A 305 11.25 18.74 11.69
CA VAL A 305 10.46 18.03 12.71
C VAL A 305 11.33 17.72 13.94
N PRO A 306 10.85 18.03 15.17
CA PRO A 306 11.56 17.60 16.38
C PRO A 306 11.55 16.06 16.48
N VAL A 307 12.72 15.47 16.71
CA VAL A 307 12.88 14.02 16.83
C VAL A 307 13.84 13.69 17.96
N ARG A 308 13.66 12.51 18.54
CA ARG A 308 14.60 11.89 19.47
C ARG A 308 15.12 10.62 18.81
N ILE A 309 16.33 10.67 18.29
CA ILE A 309 16.95 9.59 17.53
C ILE A 309 17.81 8.75 18.46
N THR A 310 17.73 7.43 18.32
CA THR A 310 18.76 6.51 18.81
C THR A 310 19.53 5.99 17.61
N GLY A 311 20.85 6.14 17.60
CA GLY A 311 21.68 5.80 16.44
C GLY A 311 23.11 5.41 16.80
N ALA A 312 23.67 4.50 16.01
CA ALA A 312 25.07 4.12 16.12
C ALA A 312 25.96 5.12 15.37
N VAL A 313 27.10 5.48 15.96
CA VAL A 313 28.09 6.34 15.32
C VAL A 313 28.82 5.52 14.25
N VAL A 314 28.72 5.97 12.99
CA VAL A 314 29.40 5.31 11.86
C VAL A 314 30.54 6.15 11.28
N ARG A 315 30.56 7.47 11.53
CA ARG A 315 31.66 8.34 11.11
C ARG A 315 31.75 9.57 12.01
N LEU A 316 32.98 9.92 12.38
CA LEU A 316 33.33 11.12 13.13
C LEU A 316 34.25 11.98 12.27
N ARG A 317 33.99 13.29 12.20
CA ARG A 317 34.87 14.25 11.52
C ARG A 317 34.94 15.55 12.31
N ARG A 318 36.15 16.00 12.66
CA ARG A 318 36.40 17.37 13.11
C ARG A 318 37.72 17.89 12.53
N SER A 319 37.83 19.20 12.37
CA SER A 319 38.94 19.83 11.66
C SER A 319 40.20 20.06 12.53
N GLY A 320 40.07 20.07 13.85
CA GLY A 320 41.17 20.31 14.78
C GLY A 320 40.93 19.68 16.14
N PRO A 321 41.86 19.80 17.11
CA PRO A 321 41.79 19.09 18.38
C PRO A 321 40.75 19.60 19.39
N ARG A 322 40.02 20.68 19.07
CA ARG A 322 38.95 21.28 19.87
C ARG A 322 37.84 21.82 18.97
N GLY A 323 36.72 22.20 19.56
CA GLY A 323 35.56 22.75 18.86
C GLY A 323 34.56 21.70 18.38
N ALA A 324 33.53 22.20 17.69
CA ALA A 324 32.44 21.40 17.16
C ALA A 324 32.92 20.36 16.13
N GLY A 325 32.17 19.27 16.01
CA GLY A 325 32.44 18.21 15.06
C GLY A 325 31.17 17.65 14.43
N ILE A 326 31.34 17.06 13.26
CA ILE A 326 30.25 16.42 12.52
C ILE A 326 30.29 14.93 12.77
N VAL A 327 29.15 14.38 13.15
CA VAL A 327 28.94 12.95 13.36
C VAL A 327 27.92 12.44 12.35
N ARG A 328 28.20 11.31 11.71
CA ARG A 328 27.22 10.56 10.93
C ARG A 328 26.70 9.43 11.82
N LEU A 329 25.41 9.46 12.08
CA LEU A 329 24.69 8.42 12.80
C LEU A 329 23.96 7.53 11.81
N ARG A 330 24.04 6.21 12.00
CA ARG A 330 23.06 5.26 11.46
C ARG A 330 21.91 5.20 12.44
N VAL A 331 20.70 5.55 12.01
CA VAL A 331 19.54 5.57 12.90
C VAL A 331 19.05 4.15 13.13
N LEU A 332 18.82 3.83 14.39
CA LEU A 332 18.29 2.55 14.87
C LEU A 332 16.83 2.71 15.27
N ALA A 333 16.49 3.83 15.93
CA ALA A 333 15.13 4.14 16.35
C ALA A 333 14.87 5.65 16.41
N GLY A 334 13.60 6.02 16.45
CA GLY A 334 13.16 7.40 16.70
C GLY A 334 13.03 8.30 15.47
N ALA A 335 13.57 7.88 14.32
CA ALA A 335 13.27 8.48 13.02
C ALA A 335 13.35 7.42 11.91
N GLU A 336 12.43 7.46 10.95
CA GLU A 336 12.44 6.57 9.78
C GLU A 336 13.38 7.13 8.70
N VAL A 337 14.68 7.21 8.99
CA VAL A 337 15.73 7.62 8.03
C VAL A 337 16.96 6.76 8.25
N ALA A 338 17.69 6.36 7.21
CA ALA A 338 18.83 5.44 7.40
C ALA A 338 20.03 6.10 8.11
N HIS A 339 20.37 7.32 7.69
CA HIS A 339 21.52 8.05 8.19
C HIS A 339 21.19 9.50 8.44
N VAL A 340 21.80 10.08 9.47
CA VAL A 340 21.66 11.49 9.82
C VAL A 340 23.03 12.09 10.10
N ARG A 341 23.26 13.30 9.58
CA ARG A 341 24.42 14.12 9.94
C ARG A 341 24.04 15.05 11.09
N VAL A 342 24.81 15.00 12.15
CA VAL A 342 24.61 15.82 13.34
C VAL A 342 25.85 16.67 13.53
N GLU A 343 25.65 17.96 13.76
CA GLU A 343 26.71 18.83 14.25
C GLU A 343 26.62 18.87 15.77
N LEU A 344 27.68 18.47 16.44
CA LEU A 344 27.78 18.40 17.89
C LEU A 344 28.79 19.44 18.36
N ASP A 345 28.52 20.05 19.51
CA ASP A 345 29.51 20.84 20.23
C ASP A 345 30.67 19.96 20.72
N GLU A 346 31.68 20.60 21.34
CA GLU A 346 32.90 19.91 21.77
C GLU A 346 32.64 18.82 22.83
N GLU A 347 31.68 19.02 23.73
CA GLU A 347 31.38 18.07 24.79
C GLU A 347 30.61 16.86 24.23
N ALA A 348 29.53 17.11 23.50
CA ALA A 348 28.73 16.09 22.86
C ALA A 348 29.54 15.28 21.82
N TYR A 349 30.47 15.92 21.11
CA TYR A 349 31.36 15.20 20.19
C TYR A 349 32.29 14.23 20.90
N ARG A 350 32.83 14.59 22.08
CA ARG A 350 33.65 13.68 22.90
C ARG A 350 32.84 12.50 23.40
N ILE A 351 31.59 12.73 23.85
CA ILE A 351 30.65 11.67 24.24
C ILE A 351 30.43 10.71 23.05
N ALA A 352 30.21 11.25 21.85
CA ALA A 352 30.02 10.44 20.65
C ALA A 352 31.26 9.60 20.28
N GLY A 353 32.45 10.17 20.43
CA GLY A 353 33.71 9.45 20.25
C GLY A 353 33.86 8.29 21.21
N HIS A 354 33.57 8.51 22.50
CA HIS A 354 33.63 7.44 23.50
C HIS A 354 32.60 6.34 23.21
N ALA A 355 31.34 6.70 22.94
CA ALA A 355 30.28 5.77 22.60
C ALA A 355 30.63 4.90 21.37
N HIS A 356 31.27 5.48 20.35
CA HIS A 356 31.75 4.74 19.19
C HIS A 356 32.81 3.70 19.56
N LEU A 357 33.78 4.06 20.41
CA LEU A 357 34.85 3.16 20.85
C LEU A 357 34.32 1.98 21.68
N VAL A 358 33.29 2.21 22.50
CA VAL A 358 32.69 1.14 23.33
C VAL A 358 31.51 0.44 22.65
N GLY A 359 31.21 0.76 21.39
CA GLY A 359 30.13 0.12 20.62
C GLY A 359 28.71 0.44 21.08
N LEU A 360 28.50 1.54 21.82
CA LEU A 360 27.19 1.93 22.32
C LEU A 360 26.49 2.92 21.38
N PRO A 361 25.18 2.77 21.13
CA PRO A 361 24.41 3.78 20.41
C PRO A 361 24.21 5.05 21.24
N LEU A 362 24.03 6.16 20.54
CA LEU A 362 23.71 7.46 21.13
C LEU A 362 22.24 7.75 21.00
N ARG A 363 21.67 8.36 22.03
CA ARG A 363 20.41 9.09 21.95
C ARG A 363 20.70 10.57 21.78
N VAL A 364 20.02 11.20 20.84
CA VAL A 364 20.16 12.62 20.51
C VAL A 364 18.79 13.21 20.19
N GLU A 365 18.51 14.39 20.72
CA GLU A 365 17.33 15.18 20.39
C GLU A 365 17.68 16.34 19.48
N GLY A 366 16.79 16.71 18.57
CA GLY A 366 16.97 17.88 17.73
C GLY A 366 15.89 17.98 16.67
N ARG A 367 16.07 18.86 15.68
CA ARG A 367 15.16 19.03 14.56
C ARG A 367 15.73 18.35 13.31
N LEU A 368 15.01 17.38 12.79
CA LEU A 368 15.36 16.69 11.55
C LEU A 368 14.91 17.50 10.36
N GLU A 369 15.85 17.92 9.54
CA GLU A 369 15.62 18.68 8.32
C GLU A 369 16.36 18.04 7.12
N ARG A 370 15.92 18.37 5.91
CA ARG A 370 16.60 18.00 4.67
C ARG A 370 17.43 19.17 4.17
N ARG A 371 18.75 18.98 4.02
CA ARG A 371 19.65 20.02 3.50
C ARG A 371 20.73 19.41 2.61
N GLY A 372 20.82 19.88 1.36
CA GLY A 372 21.85 19.45 0.42
C GLY A 372 21.82 17.95 0.08
N GLY A 373 20.63 17.36 0.01
CA GLY A 373 20.46 15.92 -0.29
C GLY A 373 20.63 14.97 0.91
N PHE A 374 21.10 15.48 2.06
CA PHE A 374 21.26 14.69 3.28
C PHE A 374 20.22 15.05 4.34
N ARG A 375 19.92 14.09 5.22
CA ARG A 375 19.19 14.32 6.47
C ARG A 375 20.16 14.91 7.50
N ARG A 376 19.80 16.07 8.06
CA ARG A 376 20.59 16.76 9.10
C ARG A 376 19.74 16.90 10.36
N LEU A 377 20.35 16.69 11.52
CA LEU A 377 19.78 17.05 12.80
C LEU A 377 20.38 18.38 13.24
N THR A 378 19.55 19.41 13.39
CA THR A 378 19.93 20.73 13.89
C THR A 378 19.44 20.92 15.33
N GLY A 379 20.11 21.79 16.09
CA GLY A 379 19.81 21.99 17.52
C GLY A 379 19.99 20.72 18.34
N ALA A 380 21.04 19.95 18.05
CA ALA A 380 21.33 18.70 18.73
C ALA A 380 21.52 18.93 20.23
N SER A 381 20.81 18.17 21.05
CA SER A 381 20.84 18.25 22.52
C SER A 381 20.59 16.87 23.13
N GLN A 382 20.76 16.75 24.44
CA GLN A 382 20.53 15.50 25.19
C GLN A 382 21.35 14.31 24.62
N VAL A 383 22.62 14.55 24.28
CA VAL A 383 23.51 13.52 23.72
C VAL A 383 23.99 12.60 24.83
N ALA A 384 23.50 11.36 24.83
CA ALA A 384 23.86 10.37 25.85
C ALA A 384 24.00 8.97 25.24
N PRO A 385 24.99 8.16 25.67
CA PRO A 385 25.06 6.76 25.32
C PRO A 385 23.88 5.99 25.94
N VAL A 386 23.32 5.04 25.20
CA VAL A 386 22.23 4.17 25.64
C VAL A 386 22.73 2.74 25.76
N GLN A 387 22.48 2.13 26.90
CA GLN A 387 22.68 0.70 27.10
C GLN A 387 21.55 -0.04 26.37
N VAL A 388 21.91 -0.94 25.46
CA VAL A 388 20.97 -1.82 24.76
C VAL A 388 21.39 -3.23 25.13
N ASP A 389 20.44 -4.10 25.45
CA ASP A 389 20.75 -5.49 25.79
C ASP A 389 21.38 -6.24 24.59
N GLU A 390 22.10 -7.32 24.88
CA GLU A 390 22.86 -8.09 23.87
C GLU A 390 21.95 -8.61 22.74
N ALA A 391 20.70 -8.98 23.06
CA ALA A 391 19.73 -9.53 22.12
C ALA A 391 19.15 -8.47 21.17
N GLU A 392 18.91 -7.27 21.68
CA GLU A 392 18.46 -6.13 20.90
C GLU A 392 19.62 -5.54 20.11
N ARG A 393 20.85 -5.54 20.64
CA ARG A 393 22.08 -5.27 19.89
C ARG A 393 22.27 -6.25 18.72
N ASP A 394 22.07 -7.55 18.93
CA ASP A 394 22.20 -8.57 17.88
C ASP A 394 21.06 -8.52 16.86
N ARG A 395 19.81 -8.23 17.28
CA ARG A 395 18.70 -7.95 16.34
C ARG A 395 18.97 -6.70 15.50
N LEU A 396 19.52 -5.66 16.12
CA LEU A 396 19.93 -4.44 15.42
C LEU A 396 21.06 -4.74 14.43
N MET A 397 22.06 -5.57 14.81
CA MET A 397 23.14 -6.09 13.94
C MET A 397 22.64 -7.02 12.82
N LYS A 398 21.56 -7.77 13.03
CA LYS A 398 20.98 -8.65 11.99
C LYS A 398 20.13 -7.88 10.97
N SER A 399 19.34 -6.91 11.44
CA SER A 399 18.68 -5.92 10.56
C SER A 399 19.70 -5.07 9.75
N LEU A 400 20.95 -5.10 10.19
CA LEU A 400 22.10 -4.40 9.66
C LEU A 400 22.62 -5.01 8.36
N GLN A 401 22.60 -6.35 8.23
CA GLN A 401 23.08 -7.09 7.04
C GLN A 401 22.04 -7.11 5.90
N GLU A 402 20.77 -7.39 6.21
CA GLU A 402 19.70 -7.50 5.20
C GLU A 402 19.46 -6.22 4.38
N ASN A 403 19.92 -5.05 4.86
CA ASN A 403 19.80 -3.77 4.15
C ASN A 403 21.10 -3.29 3.48
N VAL A 404 22.25 -3.94 3.72
CA VAL A 404 23.55 -3.58 3.14
C VAL A 404 23.79 -4.33 1.84
N ASP A 405 23.26 -5.55 1.70
CA ASP A 405 23.36 -6.38 0.49
C ASP A 405 22.68 -5.75 -0.74
N PHE A 406 21.94 -4.64 -0.57
CA PHE A 406 21.35 -3.87 -1.67
C PHE A 406 22.24 -2.70 -2.16
N PHE A 407 23.42 -2.47 -1.57
CA PHE A 407 24.18 -1.23 -1.77
C PHE A 407 25.67 -1.37 -2.10
N GLU A 408 26.27 -2.57 -2.03
CA GLU A 408 27.67 -2.75 -2.46
C GLU A 408 27.88 -2.50 -3.97
N GLU A 409 26.82 -2.49 -4.78
CA GLU A 409 26.91 -2.32 -6.24
C GLU A 409 26.96 -0.85 -6.71
N ALA A 410 26.81 0.15 -5.82
CA ALA A 410 26.68 1.57 -6.21
C ALA A 410 27.79 2.52 -5.70
N CYS A 411 28.85 2.00 -5.06
CA CYS A 411 29.90 2.84 -4.44
C CYS A 411 31.32 2.65 -5.00
N ALA A 412 31.48 1.94 -6.13
CA ALA A 412 32.71 2.01 -6.91
C ALA A 412 32.60 3.14 -7.94
N GLY A 413 32.82 4.39 -7.52
CA GLY A 413 32.76 5.54 -8.43
C GLY A 413 33.19 6.86 -7.80
N GLU A 414 34.43 7.24 -8.11
CA GLU A 414 35.00 8.60 -8.14
C GLU A 414 35.48 9.23 -6.81
N GLU A 415 36.79 9.06 -6.56
CA GLU A 415 37.63 10.03 -5.85
C GLU A 415 37.97 11.21 -6.77
N PRO A 416 37.94 12.47 -6.29
CA PRO A 416 38.53 13.58 -7.02
C PRO A 416 39.95 13.87 -6.51
N LEU A 417 40.87 14.09 -7.46
CA LEU A 417 42.08 14.88 -7.28
C LEU A 417 41.75 16.38 -7.26
#